data_AF-A0A1H1ERW9-F1
#
_entry.id   AF-A0A1H1ERW9-F1
#
_cell.length_a   1.000
_cell.length_b   1.000
_cell.length_c   1.000
_cell.angle_alpha   90.00
_cell.angle_beta   90.00
_cell.angle_gamma   90.00
#
_symmetry.space_group_name_H-M   'P 1'
#
loop_
_entity.id
_entity.type
_entity.pdbx_description
1 polymer ?
#
loop_
_entity_poly.entity_id
_entity_poly.type
_entity_poly.pdbx_seq_one_letter_code
_entity_poly.pdbx_strand_id
1 'polypeptide(L)'
;MAKKNTPDASPVAHFEQSLDELEKLVDKMEHGDMSLEESLAAYERGVGLYRQCQSALEQAELRVRLLSDPEQPENGEPFAPAPDGR
;
A
#
# COMPACT_ATOMS: atom_id res chain seq x y z
N MET A 1 -19.09 -15.04 25.28
CA MET A 1 -18.54 -15.29 23.93
C MET A 1 -18.61 -13.99 23.15
N ALA A 2 -17.48 -13.27 23.03
CA ALA A 2 -17.42 -11.99 22.34
C ALA A 2 -17.30 -12.22 20.84
N LYS A 3 -18.26 -11.71 20.07
CA LYS A 3 -18.20 -11.67 18.60
C LYS A 3 -17.04 -10.75 18.21
N LYS A 4 -15.87 -11.31 17.87
CA LYS A 4 -14.82 -10.62 17.10
C LYS A 4 -15.39 -10.38 15.70
N ASN A 5 -16.01 -9.23 15.52
CA ASN A 5 -16.47 -8.76 14.24
C ASN A 5 -15.24 -8.29 13.46
N THR A 6 -14.81 -9.06 12.46
CA THR A 6 -13.75 -8.69 11.51
C THR A 6 -14.16 -9.27 10.15
N PRO A 7 -13.85 -8.64 9.00
CA PRO A 7 -12.91 -7.53 8.81
C PRO A 7 -13.44 -6.39 7.91
N ASP A 8 -12.97 -5.17 8.13
CA ASP A 8 -13.11 -4.10 7.14
C ASP A 8 -12.24 -4.50 5.93
N ALA A 9 -12.87 -5.02 4.87
CA ALA A 9 -12.19 -5.46 3.64
C ALA A 9 -11.75 -4.26 2.76
N SER A 10 -11.35 -3.16 3.40
CA SER A 10 -10.84 -1.99 2.70
C SER A 10 -9.35 -2.18 2.42
N PRO A 11 -8.86 -1.77 1.24
CA PRO A 11 -7.43 -1.65 0.95
C PRO A 11 -6.60 -1.02 2.07
N VAL A 12 -7.18 -0.05 2.80
CA VAL A 12 -6.56 0.58 3.98
C VAL A 12 -6.22 -0.45 5.07
N ALA A 13 -7.11 -1.41 5.34
CA ALA A 13 -6.88 -2.44 6.37
C ALA A 13 -5.74 -3.41 6.01
N HIS A 14 -5.38 -3.51 4.73
CA HIS A 14 -4.32 -4.39 4.24
C HIS A 14 -2.98 -3.67 4.01
N PHE A 15 -2.92 -2.35 4.14
CA PHE A 15 -1.72 -1.55 3.85
C PHE A 15 -0.47 -2.08 4.58
N GLU A 16 -0.52 -2.19 5.91
CA GLU A 16 0.61 -2.65 6.74
C GLU A 16 1.10 -4.04 6.32
N GLN A 17 0.17 -4.93 5.94
CA GLN A 17 0.49 -6.27 5.49
C GLN A 17 1.16 -6.27 4.10
N SER A 18 0.60 -5.51 3.15
CA SER A 18 1.17 -5.40 1.80
C SER A 18 2.54 -4.73 1.82
N LEU A 19 2.75 -3.75 2.71
CA LEU A 19 4.04 -3.08 2.91
C LEU A 19 5.08 -4.05 3.49
N ASP A 20 4.75 -4.77 4.56
CA ASP A 20 5.64 -5.76 5.18
C ASP A 20 6.01 -6.90 4.20
N GLU A 21 5.07 -7.36 3.36
CA GLU A 21 5.38 -8.35 2.33
C GLU A 21 6.29 -7.78 1.24
N LEU A 22 6.11 -6.50 0.87
CA LEU A 22 6.94 -5.81 -0.12
C LEU A 22 8.37 -5.63 0.40
N GLU A 23 8.55 -5.19 1.64
CA GLU A 23 9.87 -5.03 2.26
C GLU A 23 10.63 -6.36 2.32
N LYS A 24 9.96 -7.43 2.76
CA LYS A 24 10.55 -8.78 2.77
C LYS A 24 10.91 -9.30 1.39
N LEU A 25 10.15 -8.90 0.37
CA LEU A 25 10.41 -9.29 -1.01
C LEU A 25 11.62 -8.54 -1.56
N VAL A 26 11.72 -7.24 -1.32
CA VAL A 26 12.87 -6.41 -1.70
C VAL A 26 14.13 -6.93 -1.03
N ASP A 27 14.09 -7.18 0.28
CA ASP A 27 15.20 -7.75 1.04
C ASP A 27 15.72 -9.05 0.38
N LYS A 28 14.82 -9.97 0.02
CA LYS A 28 15.18 -11.19 -0.71
C LYS A 28 15.79 -10.94 -2.09
N MET A 29 15.30 -9.94 -2.83
CA MET A 29 15.84 -9.58 -4.14
C MET A 29 17.26 -9.00 -4.02
N GLU A 30 17.54 -8.26 -2.95
CA GLU A 30 18.86 -7.67 -2.68
C GLU A 30 19.92 -8.72 -2.28
N HIS A 31 19.50 -9.86 -1.71
CA HIS A 31 20.42 -10.95 -1.35
C HIS A 31 21.06 -11.64 -2.57
N GLY A 32 20.45 -11.55 -3.76
CA GLY A 32 21.08 -11.95 -5.02
C GLY A 32 21.15 -13.46 -5.31
N ASP A 33 20.56 -14.31 -4.46
CA ASP A 33 20.53 -15.77 -4.64
C ASP A 33 19.39 -16.29 -5.54
N MET A 34 18.66 -15.38 -6.21
CA MET A 34 17.49 -15.74 -7.03
C MET A 34 17.88 -16.08 -8.47
N SER A 35 17.27 -17.13 -9.03
CA SER A 35 17.34 -17.37 -10.47
C SER A 35 16.61 -16.27 -11.26
N LEU A 36 16.81 -16.23 -12.57
CA LEU A 36 16.13 -15.26 -13.44
C LEU A 36 14.59 -15.38 -13.37
N GLU A 37 14.09 -16.61 -13.36
CA GLU A 37 12.64 -16.88 -13.28
C GLU A 37 12.06 -16.44 -11.94
N GLU A 38 12.77 -16.72 -10.84
CA GLU A 38 12.38 -16.25 -9.51
C GLU A 38 12.43 -14.73 -9.40
N SER A 39 13.43 -14.09 -10.01
CA SER A 39 13.59 -12.63 -10.02
C SER A 39 12.43 -11.96 -10.77
N LEU A 40 11.98 -12.54 -11.89
CA LEU A 40 10.81 -12.06 -12.63
C LEU A 40 9.53 -12.21 -11.81
N ALA A 41 9.32 -13.38 -11.20
CA ALA A 41 8.15 -13.62 -10.35
C ALA A 41 8.14 -12.68 -9.12
N ALA A 42 9.30 -12.43 -8.52
CA ALA A 42 9.45 -11.47 -7.44
C ALA A 42 9.11 -10.04 -7.89
N TYR A 43 9.61 -9.62 -9.04
CA TYR A 43 9.28 -8.31 -9.59
C TYR A 43 7.77 -8.13 -9.82
N GLU A 44 7.10 -9.10 -10.47
CA GLU A 44 5.66 -9.05 -10.70
C GLU A 44 4.86 -8.95 -9.40
N ARG A 45 5.26 -9.74 -8.39
CA ARG A 45 4.67 -9.69 -7.05
C ARG A 45 4.89 -8.33 -6.39
N GLY A 46 6.09 -7.78 -6.48
CA GLY A 46 6.45 -6.49 -5.91
C GLY A 46 5.63 -5.35 -6.51
N VAL A 47 5.44 -5.35 -7.84
CA VAL A 47 4.54 -4.40 -8.51
C VAL A 47 3.09 -4.54 -8.01
N GLY A 48 2.63 -5.78 -7.80
CA GLY A 48 1.31 -6.05 -7.24
C GLY A 48 1.13 -5.47 -5.83
N LEU A 49 2.10 -5.71 -4.94
CA LEU A 49 2.10 -5.21 -3.57
C LEU A 49 2.18 -3.68 -3.53
N TYR A 50 3.06 -3.08 -4.34
CA TYR A 50 3.17 -1.63 -4.49
C TYR A 50 1.83 -0.98 -4.88
N ARG A 51 1.13 -1.56 -5.87
CA ARG A 51 -0.19 -1.07 -6.30
C ARG A 51 -1.24 -1.18 -5.20
N GLN A 52 -1.20 -2.23 -4.38
CA GLN A 52 -2.09 -2.36 -3.23
C GLN A 52 -1.82 -1.26 -2.19
N CYS A 53 -0.55 -1.00 -1.88
CA CYS A 53 -0.16 0.09 -0.98
C CYS A 53 -0.63 1.44 -1.51
N GLN A 54 -0.42 1.73 -2.80
CA GLN A 54 -0.89 2.97 -3.42
C GLN A 54 -2.41 3.11 -3.30
N SER A 55 -3.17 2.07 -3.66
CA SER A 55 -4.63 2.09 -3.59
C SER A 55 -5.15 2.31 -2.17
N ALA A 56 -4.48 1.73 -1.18
CA ALA A 56 -4.80 1.94 0.23
C ALA A 56 -4.57 3.41 0.64
N LEU A 57 -3.45 4.01 0.24
CA LEU A 57 -3.16 5.42 0.51
C LEU A 57 -4.17 6.36 -0.16
N GLU A 58 -4.52 6.10 -1.43
CA GLU A 58 -5.54 6.88 -2.16
C GLU A 58 -6.90 6.84 -1.46
N GLN A 59 -7.31 5.67 -0.96
CA GLN A 59 -8.56 5.55 -0.20
C GLN A 59 -8.51 6.25 1.16
N ALA A 60 -7.37 6.15 1.86
CA ALA A 60 -7.18 6.88 3.11
C ALA A 60 -7.24 8.39 2.88
N GLU A 61 -6.59 8.91 1.85
CA GLU A 61 -6.65 10.31 1.44
C GLU A 61 -8.08 10.75 1.14
N LEU A 62 -8.81 9.99 0.31
CA LEU A 62 -10.20 10.29 -0.02
C LEU A 62 -11.07 10.36 1.25
N ARG A 63 -10.88 9.42 2.17
CA ARG A 63 -11.61 9.39 3.44
C ARG A 63 -11.29 10.62 4.29
N VAL A 64 -10.03 11.05 4.35
CA VAL A 64 -9.64 12.29 5.06
C VAL A 64 -10.27 13.52 4.42
N ARG A 65 -10.26 13.63 3.09
CA ARG A 65 -10.88 14.75 2.36
C ARG A 65 -12.37 14.86 2.65
N LEU A 66 -13.10 13.76 2.54
CA LEU A 66 -14.54 13.71 2.82
C LEU A 66 -14.88 14.08 4.28
N LEU A 67 -14.00 13.76 5.23
CA LEU A 67 -14.17 14.16 6.63
C LEU A 67 -13.80 15.62 6.89
N SER A 68 -12.91 16.20 6.09
CA SER A 68 -12.41 17.56 6.26
C SER A 68 -13.31 18.60 5.61
N ASP A 69 -13.79 18.32 4.40
CA ASP A 69 -14.76 19.15 3.68
C ASP A 69 -15.71 18.25 2.87
N PRO A 70 -16.87 17.87 3.43
CA PRO A 70 -17.79 16.95 2.78
C PRO A 70 -18.52 17.54 1.57
N GLU A 71 -18.52 18.87 1.41
CA GLU A 71 -19.21 19.57 0.31
C GLU A 71 -18.30 19.82 -0.90
N GLN A 72 -16.99 19.96 -0.69
CA GLN A 72 -15.98 20.12 -1.75
C GLN A 72 -14.71 19.28 -1.47
N PRO A 73 -14.82 17.94 -1.52
CA PRO A 73 -13.69 17.04 -1.31
C PRO A 73 -12.57 17.23 -2.36
N GLU A 74 -12.87 17.81 -3.52
CA GLU A 74 -11.91 18.15 -4.57
C GLU A 74 -10.91 19.27 -4.21
N ASN A 75 -11.22 20.10 -3.20
CA ASN A 75 -10.34 21.16 -2.71
C ASN A 75 -9.30 20.66 -1.70
N GLY A 76 -9.38 19.40 -1.28
CA GLY A 76 -8.40 18.83 -0.36
C GLY A 76 -7.06 18.63 -1.06
N GLU A 77 -6.02 19.30 -0.57
CA GLU A 77 -4.66 19.14 -1.11
C GLU A 77 -4.24 17.66 -1.17
N PRO A 78 -3.65 17.18 -2.28
CA PRO A 78 -3.03 15.85 -2.34
C PRO A 78 -1.94 15.68 -1.30
N PHE A 79 -1.87 14.50 -0.70
CA PHE A 79 -0.72 14.06 0.05
C PHE A 79 0.43 13.85 -0.93
N ALA A 80 1.22 14.90 -1.15
CA ALA A 80 2.42 14.80 -1.96
C ALA A 80 3.38 13.81 -1.28
N PRO A 81 3.81 12.72 -1.96
CA PRO A 81 4.87 11.88 -1.42
C PRO A 81 6.10 12.77 -1.19
N ALA A 82 6.72 12.61 -0.01
CA ALA A 82 7.94 13.36 0.29
C ALA A 82 8.94 13.16 -0.87
N PRO A 83 9.58 14.24 -1.37
CA PRO A 83 10.53 14.10 -2.46
C PRO A 83 11.59 13.11 -2.02
N ASP A 84 11.71 12.01 -2.77
CA ASP A 84 12.65 10.93 -2.50
C ASP A 84 14.04 11.55 -2.38
N GLY A 85 14.54 11.60 -1.14
CA GLY A 85 15.76 12.29 -0.76
C GLY A 85 16.95 11.49 -1.26
N ARG A 86 17.30 11.70 -2.52
CA ARG A 86 18.53 11.18 -3.14
C ARG A 86 19.77 11.66 -2.39
#